data_AF-A0A1V4JCT2-F1
#
_entry.id   AF-A0A1V4JCT2-F1
#
_cell.length_a   1.000
_cell.length_b   1.000
_cell.length_c   1.000
_cell.angle_alpha   90.00
_cell.angle_beta   90.00
_cell.angle_gamma   90.00
#
_symmetry.space_group_name_H-M   'P 1'
#
loop_
_entity.id
_entity.type
_entity.pdbx_description
1 polymer ?
#
loop_
_entity_poly.entity_id
_entity_poly.type
_entity_poly.pdbx_seq_one_letter_code
_entity_poly.pdbx_strand_id
1 'polypeptide(L)'
;MGAPQPYFNKLMKRKWLTSSDAFDAIVMLITSFTQKLRPLHPEPYQVLVGDLHRRVLIEYVRPLLQARLVCTSAKMRARVATRLGDEARQLRELFHRLS
;
A
#
# COMPACT_ATOMS: atom_id res chain seq x y z
N MET A 1 -7.19 -18.39 -8.87
CA MET A 1 -6.63 -17.83 -7.62
C MET A 1 -5.32 -17.11 -7.94
N GLY A 2 -5.36 -15.81 -8.23
CA GLY A 2 -4.21 -15.04 -8.69
C GLY A 2 -3.29 -14.63 -7.54
N ALA A 3 -1.98 -14.82 -7.71
CA ALA A 3 -0.96 -14.49 -6.73
C ALA A 3 -1.07 -13.02 -6.26
N PRO A 4 -0.88 -12.73 -4.95
CA PRO A 4 -0.82 -11.35 -4.48
C PRO A 4 0.29 -10.60 -5.20
N GLN A 5 -0.07 -9.41 -5.70
CA GLN A 5 0.69 -8.63 -6.67
C GLN A 5 2.20 -8.51 -6.36
N PRO A 6 3.07 -8.55 -7.38
CA PRO A 6 4.53 -8.60 -7.23
C PRO A 6 5.15 -7.40 -6.49
N TYR A 7 4.38 -6.34 -6.24
CA TYR A 7 4.84 -5.09 -5.61
C TYR A 7 4.79 -5.14 -4.07
N PHE A 8 3.75 -5.70 -3.45
CA PHE A 8 3.67 -5.80 -1.98
C PHE A 8 4.79 -6.67 -1.40
N ASN A 9 5.21 -7.70 -2.14
CA ASN A 9 6.35 -8.54 -1.77
C ASN A 9 7.72 -7.83 -1.81
N LYS A 10 7.78 -6.62 -2.40
CA LYS A 10 8.98 -5.77 -2.43
C LYS A 10 9.02 -4.79 -1.25
N LEU A 11 7.90 -4.56 -0.55
CA LEU A 11 7.83 -3.74 0.65
C LEU A 11 8.54 -4.41 1.83
N MET A 12 8.92 -3.59 2.83
CA MET A 12 9.55 -4.04 4.08
C MET A 12 10.79 -4.91 3.86
N LYS A 13 11.57 -4.58 2.83
CA LYS A 13 12.90 -5.13 2.52
C LYS A 13 13.92 -4.00 2.52
N ARG A 14 15.22 -4.30 2.48
CA ARG A 14 16.29 -3.27 2.46
C ARG A 14 16.08 -2.20 1.37
N LYS A 15 15.75 -2.61 0.14
CA LYS A 15 15.50 -1.67 -0.98
C LYS A 15 14.31 -0.75 -0.74
N TRP A 16 13.27 -1.23 -0.05
CA TRP A 16 12.11 -0.42 0.29
C TRP A 16 12.51 0.77 1.15
N LEU A 17 13.53 0.71 2.02
CA LEU A 17 13.93 1.88 2.79
C LEU A 17 14.51 3.02 1.94
N THR A 18 15.09 2.69 0.79
CA THR A 18 15.85 3.62 -0.06
C THR A 18 15.11 4.03 -1.34
N SER A 19 14.03 3.35 -1.71
CA SER A 19 13.31 3.58 -2.97
C SER A 19 11.79 3.49 -2.75
N SER A 20 11.03 4.41 -3.34
CA SER A 20 9.57 4.45 -3.31
C SER A 20 8.92 3.66 -4.44
N ASP A 21 9.67 3.21 -5.44
CA ASP A 21 9.18 2.61 -6.69
C ASP A 21 8.11 1.51 -6.46
N ALA A 22 8.33 0.64 -5.47
CA ALA A 22 7.38 -0.43 -5.17
C ALA A 22 6.06 0.11 -4.61
N PHE A 23 6.11 1.13 -3.75
CA PHE A 23 4.96 1.79 -3.19
C PHE A 23 4.26 2.67 -4.24
N ASP A 24 5.01 3.44 -5.01
CA ASP A 24 4.49 4.30 -6.08
C ASP A 24 3.77 3.47 -7.15
N ALA A 25 4.31 2.31 -7.52
CA ALA A 25 3.65 1.38 -8.42
C ALA A 25 2.31 0.85 -7.86
N ILE A 26 2.22 0.61 -6.55
CA ILE A 26 0.95 0.20 -5.91
C ILE A 26 -0.06 1.35 -5.99
N VAL A 27 0.33 2.57 -5.62
CA VAL A 27 -0.53 3.76 -5.67
C VAL A 27 -1.03 4.02 -7.10
N MET A 28 -0.14 3.95 -8.08
CA MET A 28 -0.47 4.11 -9.50
C MET A 28 -1.45 3.04 -9.97
N LEU A 29 -1.22 1.76 -9.64
CA LEU A 29 -2.11 0.67 -10.04
C LEU A 29 -3.50 0.84 -9.44
N ILE A 30 -3.61 1.14 -8.15
CA ILE A 30 -4.89 1.40 -7.47
C ILE A 30 -5.63 2.54 -8.17
N THR A 31 -4.95 3.67 -8.37
CA THR A 31 -5.52 4.87 -9.00
C THR A 31 -6.01 4.56 -10.43
N SER A 32 -5.20 3.86 -11.23
CA SER A 32 -5.58 3.50 -12.60
C SER A 32 -6.77 2.55 -12.65
N PHE A 33 -6.87 1.63 -11.69
CA PHE A 33 -7.95 0.66 -11.62
C PHE A 33 -9.27 1.32 -11.21
N THR A 34 -9.25 2.16 -10.17
CA THR A 34 -10.44 2.88 -9.71
C THR A 34 -10.92 3.90 -10.74
N GLN A 35 -10.02 4.59 -11.45
CA GLN A 35 -10.40 5.49 -12.54
C GLN A 35 -11.18 4.77 -13.65
N LYS A 36 -10.76 3.56 -14.05
CA LYS A 36 -11.47 2.74 -15.05
C LYS A 36 -12.86 2.29 -14.59
N LEU A 37 -13.03 2.15 -13.28
CA LEU A 37 -14.24 1.64 -12.66
C LEU A 37 -15.17 2.76 -12.15
N ARG A 38 -14.74 4.02 -12.24
CA ARG A 38 -15.55 5.20 -11.90
C ARG A 38 -16.91 5.28 -12.60
N PRO A 39 -17.09 4.80 -13.85
CA PRO A 39 -18.41 4.82 -14.51
C PRO A 39 -19.43 3.83 -13.93
N LEU A 40 -19.06 2.96 -12.99
CA LEU A 40 -20.00 2.06 -12.32
C LEU A 40 -21.04 2.85 -11.51
N HIS A 41 -22.20 2.23 -11.31
CA HIS A 41 -23.21 2.77 -10.40
C HIS A 41 -22.61 2.99 -9.00
N PRO A 42 -23.01 4.07 -8.27
CA PRO A 42 -22.37 4.44 -7.01
C PRO A 42 -22.32 3.33 -5.95
N GLU A 43 -23.39 2.55 -5.78
CA GLU A 43 -23.44 1.45 -4.81
C GLU A 43 -22.38 0.34 -5.08
N PRO A 44 -22.34 -0.30 -6.26
CA PRO A 44 -21.28 -1.25 -6.61
C PRO A 44 -19.86 -0.67 -6.49
N TYR A 45 -19.70 0.60 -6.86
CA TYR A 45 -18.40 1.28 -6.79
C TYR A 45 -17.91 1.44 -5.34
N GLN A 46 -18.79 1.87 -4.42
CA GLN A 46 -18.43 2.02 -3.00
C GLN A 46 -18.08 0.69 -2.34
N VAL A 47 -18.83 -0.39 -2.63
CA VAL A 47 -18.50 -1.73 -2.14
C VAL A 47 -17.12 -2.16 -2.62
N LEU A 48 -16.83 -1.96 -3.91
CA LEU A 48 -15.54 -2.27 -4.50
C LEU A 48 -14.39 -1.47 -3.86
N VAL A 49 -14.57 -0.16 -3.64
CA VAL A 49 -13.56 0.69 -2.98
C VAL A 49 -13.31 0.22 -1.55
N GLY A 50 -14.35 -0.17 -0.82
CA GLY A 50 -14.23 -0.75 0.52
C GLY A 50 -13.42 -2.05 0.55
N ASP A 51 -13.71 -2.97 -0.37
CA ASP A 51 -12.96 -4.24 -0.49
C ASP A 51 -11.50 -4.00 -0.90
N LEU A 52 -11.27 -3.05 -1.81
CA LEU A 52 -9.94 -2.66 -2.25
C LEU A 52 -9.14 -2.07 -1.09
N HIS A 53 -9.74 -1.17 -0.30
CA HIS A 53 -9.11 -0.59 0.88
C HIS A 53 -8.69 -1.67 1.88
N ARG A 54 -9.60 -2.59 2.20
CA ARG A 54 -9.31 -3.73 3.09
C ARG A 54 -8.17 -4.59 2.54
N ARG A 55 -8.19 -4.89 1.24
CA ARG A 55 -7.15 -5.74 0.63
C ARG A 55 -5.78 -5.08 0.65
N VAL A 56 -5.70 -3.80 0.29
CA VAL A 56 -4.44 -3.03 0.29
C VAL A 56 -3.85 -2.96 1.69
N LEU A 57 -4.68 -2.71 2.70
CA LEU A 57 -4.23 -2.69 4.10
C LEU A 57 -3.62 -4.04 4.51
N ILE A 58 -4.32 -5.14 4.24
CA ILE A 58 -3.84 -6.49 4.57
C ILE A 58 -2.51 -6.79 3.88
N GLU A 59 -2.39 -6.51 2.58
CA GLU A 59 -1.16 -6.83 1.83
C GLU A 59 0.00 -5.89 2.16
N TYR A 60 -0.28 -4.65 2.58
CA TYR A 60 0.73 -3.71 3.04
C TYR A 60 1.31 -4.11 4.40
N VAL A 61 0.45 -4.53 5.35
CA VAL A 61 0.86 -4.87 6.73
C VAL A 61 1.47 -6.28 6.81
N ARG A 62 1.05 -7.22 5.97
CA ARG A 62 1.55 -8.62 6.00
C ARG A 62 3.09 -8.72 5.99
N PRO A 63 3.85 -8.05 5.10
CA PRO A 63 5.32 -8.07 5.13
C PRO A 63 5.93 -7.53 6.43
N LEU A 64 5.27 -6.58 7.09
CA LEU A 64 5.71 -6.01 8.38
C LEU A 64 5.60 -7.06 9.49
N LEU A 65 4.47 -7.77 9.55
CA LEU A 65 4.23 -8.84 10.54
C LEU A 65 5.11 -10.07 10.32
N GLN A 66 5.56 -10.29 9.09
CA GLN A 66 6.51 -11.37 8.76
C GLN A 66 7.97 -11.05 9.16
N ALA A 67 8.21 -9.94 9.86
CA ALA A 67 9.53 -9.53 10.35
C ALA A 67 10.63 -9.53 9.25
N ARG A 68 10.26 -9.21 8.00
CA ARG A 68 11.19 -9.20 6.85
C ARG A 68 12.27 -8.13 6.93
N LEU A 69 12.13 -7.17 7.84
CA LEU A 69 13.07 -6.09 8.08
C LEU A 69 13.49 -6.06 9.55
N VAL A 70 14.74 -6.44 9.82
CA VAL A 70 15.33 -6.37 11.16
C VAL A 70 15.99 -5.01 11.34
N CYS A 71 15.52 -4.23 12.31
CA CYS A 71 16.08 -2.91 12.62
C CYS A 71 17.28 -3.04 13.56
N THR A 72 18.50 -2.84 13.05
CA THR A 72 19.73 -3.02 13.83
C THR A 72 20.21 -1.78 14.57
N SER A 73 19.63 -0.60 14.31
CA SER A 73 20.04 0.66 14.94
C SER A 73 18.88 1.62 15.17
N ALA A 74 19.06 2.57 16.10
CA ALA A 74 18.09 3.65 16.34
C ALA A 74 17.82 4.47 15.07
N LYS A 75 18.87 4.77 14.30
CA LYS A 75 18.75 5.47 13.00
C LYS A 75 17.89 4.70 12.01
N MET A 76 18.04 3.37 11.93
CA MET A 76 17.20 2.54 11.07
C MET A 76 15.75 2.51 11.54
N ARG A 77 15.51 2.38 12.86
CA ARG A 77 14.16 2.44 13.44
C ARG A 77 13.45 3.75 13.14
N ALA A 78 14.13 4.88 13.32
CA ALA A 78 13.58 6.20 13.00
C ALA A 78 13.20 6.30 11.51
N ARG A 79 14.08 5.84 10.61
CA ARG A 79 13.81 5.85 9.16
C ARG A 79 12.61 4.97 8.78
N VAL A 80 12.50 3.78 9.38
CA VAL A 80 11.34 2.88 9.19
C VAL A 80 10.06 3.56 9.67
N ALA A 81 10.07 4.13 10.87
CA ALA A 81 8.89 4.78 11.46
C ALA A 81 8.42 5.98 10.63
N THR A 82 9.34 6.87 10.23
CA THR A 82 9.03 8.01 9.35
C THR A 82 8.40 7.53 8.05
N ARG A 83 9.03 6.55 7.40
CA ARG A 83 8.55 6.05 6.11
C ARG A 83 7.19 5.36 6.20
N LEU A 84 6.96 4.54 7.22
CA LEU A 84 5.65 3.94 7.49
C LEU A 84 4.59 5.03 7.70
N GLY A 85 4.92 6.08 8.45
CA GLY A 85 4.02 7.22 8.68
C GLY A 85 3.66 7.96 7.40
N ASP A 86 4.64 8.22 6.54
CA ASP A 86 4.41 8.92 5.26
C ASP A 86 3.61 8.06 4.27
N GLU A 87 3.94 6.78 4.12
CA GLU A 87 3.19 5.86 3.25
C GLU A 87 1.76 5.63 3.76
N ALA A 88 1.56 5.53 5.09
CA ALA A 88 0.23 5.43 5.69
C ALA A 88 -0.61 6.71 5.44
N ARG A 89 0.00 7.90 5.50
CA ARG A 89 -0.65 9.16 5.16
C ARG A 89 -1.10 9.18 3.70
N GLN A 90 -0.22 8.79 2.78
CA GLN A 90 -0.52 8.74 1.35
C GLN A 90 -1.64 7.74 1.03
N LEU A 91 -1.64 6.55 1.65
CA LEU A 91 -2.73 5.59 1.47
C LEU A 91 -4.06 6.14 1.99
N ARG A 92 -4.07 6.80 3.16
CA ARG A 92 -5.28 7.44 3.70
C ARG A 92 -5.83 8.49 2.75
N GLU A 93 -4.98 9.38 2.26
CA GLU A 93 -5.38 10.42 1.30
C GLU A 93 -5.89 9.82 0.00
N LEU A 94 -5.24 8.77 -0.50
CA LEU A 94 -5.68 8.06 -1.70
C LEU A 94 -7.10 7.52 -1.52
N PHE A 95 -7.36 6.75 -0.46
CA PHE A 95 -8.69 6.17 -0.25
C PHE A 95 -9.75 7.22 0.05
N HIS A 96 -9.40 8.31 0.75
CA HIS A 96 -10.33 9.42 0.98
C HIS A 96 -10.78 10.12 -0.32
N ARG A 97 -9.92 10.17 -1.35
CA ARG A 97 -10.28 10.70 -2.69
C ARG A 97 -11.09 9.73 -3.53
N LEU A 98 -11.10 8.45 -3.17
CA LEU A 98 -11.75 7.37 -3.92
C LEU A 98 -13.14 7.02 -3.38
N SER A 99 -13.38 7.26 -2.09
CA SER A 99 -14.69 7.24 -1.43
C SER A 99 -15.52 8.47 -1.76
#